data_AF-A0A9P6QRC0-F1
#
_entry.id   AF-A0A9P6QRC0-F1
#
_cell.length_a   1.000
_cell.length_b   1.000
_cell.length_c   1.000
_cell.angle_alpha   90.00
_cell.angle_beta   90.00
_cell.angle_gamma   90.00
#
_symmetry.space_group_name_H-M   'P 1'
#
loop_
_entity.id
_entity.type
_entity.pdbx_description
1 polymer ?
#
loop_
_entity_poly.entity_id
_entity_poly.type
_entity_poly.pdbx_seq_one_letter_code
_entity_poly.pdbx_strand_id
1 'polypeptide(L)'
;LIDADESPETAALRELEEETGFGAQAGHSLKVIKVGVPVSYEPGLTGSCSRIVVVEAQMEEEQLLGPESHIRKAKPEDDEWSLQVLVLPLPGLLQSLHDLQEKVGGQSKLVLDSRLYAWALGRELEY
;
A
#
# COMPACT_ATOMS: atom_id res chain seq x y z
N LEU A 1 -7.93 -6.85 5.16
CA LEU A 1 -8.66 -8.13 4.99
C LEU A 1 -9.99 -7.89 4.25
N ILE A 2 -10.73 -8.95 3.86
CA ILE A 2 -12.08 -8.81 3.28
C ILE A 2 -13.07 -9.41 4.27
N ASP A 3 -13.97 -8.60 4.79
CA ASP A 3 -14.98 -9.03 5.75
C ASP A 3 -16.10 -9.84 5.10
N ALA A 4 -16.90 -10.51 5.94
CA ALA A 4 -18.09 -11.21 5.47
C ALA A 4 -19.04 -10.23 4.76
N ASP A 5 -19.51 -10.63 3.58
CA ASP A 5 -20.38 -9.83 2.70
C ASP A 5 -19.74 -8.51 2.18
N GLU A 6 -18.42 -8.32 2.35
CA GLU A 6 -17.69 -7.17 1.83
C GLU A 6 -17.18 -7.41 0.40
N SER A 7 -17.29 -6.40 -0.47
CA SER A 7 -16.70 -6.46 -1.80
C SER A 7 -15.19 -6.19 -1.75
N PRO A 8 -14.36 -6.78 -2.64
CA PRO A 8 -12.92 -6.47 -2.70
C PRO A 8 -12.62 -4.98 -2.85
N GLU A 9 -13.46 -4.24 -3.57
CA GLU A 9 -13.36 -2.80 -3.76
C GLU A 9 -13.59 -2.04 -2.45
N THR A 10 -14.64 -2.40 -1.71
CA THR A 10 -14.95 -1.80 -0.40
C THR A 10 -13.83 -2.08 0.59
N ALA A 11 -13.39 -3.34 0.67
CA ALA A 11 -12.28 -3.76 1.52
C ALA A 11 -11.01 -2.96 1.21
N ALA A 12 -10.63 -2.86 -0.06
CA ALA A 12 -9.42 -2.13 -0.44
C ALA A 12 -9.45 -0.64 -0.08
N LEU A 13 -10.61 0.02 -0.20
CA LEU A 13 -10.74 1.43 0.17
C LEU A 13 -10.75 1.62 1.69
N ARG A 14 -11.42 0.73 2.43
CA ARG A 14 -11.45 0.75 3.90
C ARG A 14 -10.06 0.55 4.48
N GLU A 15 -9.37 -0.52 4.07
CA GLU A 15 -8.04 -0.88 4.55
C GLU A 15 -7.00 0.19 4.16
N LEU A 16 -7.10 0.77 2.96
CA LEU A 16 -6.26 1.90 2.57
C LEU A 16 -6.46 3.08 3.53
N GLU A 17 -7.69 3.43 3.88
CA GLU A 17 -7.96 4.52 4.83
C GLU A 17 -7.48 4.18 6.26
N GLU A 18 -7.70 2.95 6.72
CA GLU A 18 -7.30 2.48 8.05
C GLU A 18 -5.78 2.44 8.22
N GLU A 19 -5.05 1.77 7.32
CA GLU A 19 -3.61 1.58 7.46
C GLU A 19 -2.80 2.84 7.10
N THR A 20 -3.33 3.68 6.19
CA THR A 20 -2.54 4.80 5.63
C THR A 20 -3.13 6.18 5.88
N GLY A 21 -4.42 6.28 6.20
CA GLY A 21 -5.18 7.52 6.27
C GLY A 21 -5.57 8.09 4.90
N PHE A 22 -5.16 7.48 3.78
CA PHE A 22 -5.63 7.92 2.46
C PHE A 22 -7.10 7.57 2.29
N GLY A 23 -7.98 8.53 2.58
CA GLY A 23 -9.41 8.34 2.57
C GLY A 23 -10.19 9.60 2.24
N ALA A 24 -11.49 9.43 1.97
CA ALA A 24 -12.39 10.55 1.73
C ALA A 24 -12.48 11.50 2.96
N GLN A 25 -12.28 10.97 4.17
CA GLN A 25 -12.28 11.75 5.41
C GLN A 25 -11.09 12.72 5.49
N ALA A 26 -9.99 12.43 4.79
CA ALA A 26 -8.84 13.32 4.67
C ALA A 26 -8.99 14.31 3.49
N GLY A 27 -10.14 14.32 2.81
CA GLY A 27 -10.41 15.17 1.64
C GLY A 27 -9.83 14.64 0.34
N HIS A 28 -9.35 13.40 0.30
CA HIS A 28 -8.82 12.80 -0.93
C HIS A 28 -9.95 12.23 -1.81
N SER A 29 -9.77 12.32 -3.13
CA SER A 29 -10.63 11.64 -4.09
C SER A 29 -10.04 10.29 -4.45
N LEU A 30 -10.73 9.21 -4.09
CA LEU A 30 -10.31 7.83 -4.36
C LEU A 30 -11.11 7.21 -5.50
N LYS A 31 -10.42 6.54 -6.41
CA LYS A 31 -11.04 5.83 -7.53
C LYS A 31 -10.42 4.46 -7.71
N VAL A 32 -11.25 3.41 -7.60
CA VAL A 32 -10.84 2.06 -7.98
C VAL A 32 -10.68 1.99 -9.50
N ILE A 33 -9.47 1.73 -9.96
CA ILE A 33 -9.11 1.63 -11.38
C ILE A 33 -9.25 0.19 -11.88
N LYS A 34 -8.83 -0.77 -11.06
CA LYS A 34 -8.80 -2.19 -11.44
C LYS A 34 -8.96 -3.07 -10.22
N VAL A 35 -9.71 -4.16 -10.40
CA VAL A 35 -9.81 -5.25 -9.44
C VAL A 35 -9.30 -6.52 -10.10
N GLY A 36 -8.27 -7.11 -9.51
CA GLY A 36 -7.68 -8.37 -9.96
C GLY A 36 -8.57 -9.57 -9.65
N VAL A 37 -8.33 -10.66 -10.38
CA VAL A 37 -8.82 -12.00 -9.99
C VAL A 37 -8.08 -12.49 -8.73
N PRO A 38 -8.61 -13.49 -8.01
CA PRO A 38 -7.87 -14.11 -6.92
C PRO A 38 -6.54 -14.68 -7.42
N VAL A 39 -5.45 -14.35 -6.73
CA VAL A 39 -4.10 -14.87 -6.96
C VAL A 39 -3.58 -15.52 -5.70
N SER A 40 -2.97 -16.70 -5.82
CA SER A 40 -2.39 -17.42 -4.69
C SER A 40 -1.26 -16.61 -4.05
N TYR A 41 -1.22 -16.59 -2.73
CA TYR A 41 -0.14 -15.94 -1.98
C TYR A 41 1.10 -16.84 -1.93
N GLU A 42 0.96 -18.05 -1.38
CA GLU A 42 2.04 -19.03 -1.23
C GLU A 42 1.54 -20.45 -1.55
N PRO A 43 1.35 -20.80 -2.84
CA PRO A 43 0.62 -22.02 -3.25
C PRO A 43 1.29 -23.34 -2.83
N GLY A 44 2.58 -23.30 -2.46
CA GLY A 44 3.31 -24.46 -1.94
C GLY A 44 3.15 -24.68 -0.42
N LEU A 45 2.54 -23.74 0.29
CA LEU A 45 2.40 -23.76 1.76
C LEU A 45 0.96 -23.60 2.22
N THR A 46 0.21 -22.68 1.63
CA THR A 46 -1.16 -22.35 2.04
C THR A 46 -2.11 -22.25 0.84
N GLY A 47 -3.42 -22.38 1.10
CA GLY A 47 -4.48 -22.07 0.14
C GLY A 47 -4.84 -20.58 0.10
N SER A 48 -4.07 -19.73 0.77
CA SER A 48 -4.37 -18.31 0.90
C SER A 48 -4.29 -17.61 -0.45
N CYS A 49 -5.30 -16.78 -0.73
CA CYS A 49 -5.38 -15.97 -1.93
C CYS A 49 -5.48 -14.49 -1.56
N SER A 50 -5.09 -13.62 -2.48
CA SER A 50 -5.31 -12.18 -2.40
C SER A 50 -5.89 -11.67 -3.71
N ARG A 51 -6.48 -10.48 -3.70
CA ARG A 51 -6.83 -9.73 -4.91
C ARG A 51 -6.03 -8.43 -4.90
N ILE A 52 -5.40 -8.12 -6.03
CA ILE A 52 -4.72 -6.83 -6.20
C ILE A 52 -5.74 -5.81 -6.69
N VAL A 53 -5.98 -4.76 -5.91
CA VAL A 53 -6.85 -3.65 -6.26
C VAL A 53 -5.99 -2.43 -6.51
N VAL A 54 -6.15 -1.80 -7.67
CA VAL A 54 -5.44 -0.56 -8.01
C VAL A 54 -6.37 0.61 -7.70
N VAL A 55 -5.96 1.44 -6.76
CA VAL A 55 -6.68 2.66 -6.35
C VAL A 55 -5.85 3.86 -6.77
N GLU A 56 -6.49 4.80 -7.48
CA GLU A 56 -5.94 6.13 -7.73
C GLU A 56 -6.43 7.06 -6.62
N ALA A 57 -5.50 7.75 -5.97
CA ALA A 57 -5.78 8.75 -4.95
C ALA A 57 -5.35 10.13 -5.47
N GLN A 58 -6.31 11.06 -5.58
CA GLN A 58 -6.08 12.44 -5.99
C GLN A 58 -6.21 13.35 -4.76
N MET A 59 -5.24 14.25 -4.60
CA MET A 59 -5.13 15.19 -3.49
C MET A 59 -4.21 16.35 -3.89
N GLU A 60 -4.27 17.44 -3.12
CA GLU A 60 -3.32 18.55 -3.27
C GLU A 60 -1.93 18.16 -2.72
N GLU A 61 -0.88 18.79 -3.24
CA GLU A 61 0.51 18.47 -2.87
C GLU A 61 0.77 18.70 -1.37
N GLU A 62 0.14 19.73 -0.79
CA GLU A 62 0.22 20.06 0.63
C GLU A 62 -0.36 18.97 1.53
N GLN A 63 -1.34 18.20 1.04
CA GLN A 63 -1.93 17.06 1.74
C GLN A 63 -1.03 15.83 1.66
N LEU A 64 -0.17 15.73 0.64
CA LEU A 64 0.73 14.59 0.45
C LEU A 64 1.98 14.71 1.32
N LEU A 65 2.70 15.84 1.23
CA LEU A 65 4.02 16.07 1.84
C LEU A 65 4.11 17.38 2.66
N GLY A 66 3.08 18.22 2.60
CA GLY A 66 3.08 19.54 3.24
C GLY A 66 2.62 19.55 4.69
N PRO A 67 2.42 20.74 5.26
CA PRO A 67 1.95 20.92 6.63
C PRO A 67 0.62 20.21 6.89
N GLU A 68 -0.23 20.00 5.89
CA GLU A 68 -1.53 19.33 6.00
C GLU A 68 -1.44 17.79 5.94
N SER A 69 -0.25 17.23 5.71
CA SER A 69 -0.06 15.77 5.73
C SER A 69 -0.44 15.11 7.06
N HIS A 70 -0.42 15.84 8.18
CA HIS A 70 -0.89 15.35 9.49
C HIS A 70 -2.41 15.15 9.56
N ILE A 71 -3.18 15.67 8.60
CA ILE A 71 -4.62 15.41 8.46
C ILE A 71 -4.84 13.95 8.06
N ARG A 72 -3.91 13.39 7.27
CA ARG A 72 -3.84 11.95 6.99
C ARG A 72 -3.36 11.22 8.25
N LYS A 73 -4.31 10.67 9.01
CA LYS A 73 -4.01 9.81 10.16
C LYS A 73 -4.52 8.41 9.88
N ALA A 74 -3.58 7.47 9.82
CA ALA A 74 -3.90 6.06 9.90
C ALA A 74 -4.71 5.80 11.18
N LYS A 75 -5.70 4.92 11.08
CA LYS A 75 -6.53 4.41 12.16
C LYS A 75 -6.41 2.88 12.18
N PRO A 76 -5.19 2.35 12.41
CA PRO A 76 -4.98 0.92 12.44
C PRO A 76 -5.78 0.27 13.57
N GLU A 77 -6.06 -1.02 13.46
CA GLU A 77 -6.62 -1.79 14.57
C GLU A 77 -5.63 -1.85 15.75
N ASP A 78 -6.12 -2.24 16.94
CA ASP A 78 -5.34 -2.20 18.18
C ASP A 78 -4.04 -3.04 18.10
N ASP A 79 -4.03 -4.12 17.32
CA ASP A 79 -2.88 -5.00 17.10
C ASP A 79 -1.93 -4.50 15.99
N GLU A 80 -2.29 -3.45 15.27
CA GLU A 80 -1.55 -2.85 14.16
C GLU A 80 -0.87 -1.51 14.54
N TRP A 81 -0.79 -1.21 15.83
CA TRP A 81 -0.25 0.05 16.39
C TRP A 81 1.16 0.45 15.92
N SER A 82 1.94 -0.50 15.36
CA SER A 82 3.32 -0.29 14.93
C SER A 82 3.50 0.06 13.45
N LEU A 83 2.40 0.16 12.69
CA LEU A 83 2.44 0.49 11.26
C LEU A 83 3.04 1.88 11.00
N GLN A 84 3.83 1.97 9.93
CA GLN A 84 4.43 3.20 9.46
C GLN A 84 4.16 3.37 7.97
N VAL A 85 3.62 4.53 7.60
CA VAL A 85 3.29 4.85 6.21
C VAL A 85 4.50 5.49 5.54
N LEU A 86 4.98 4.88 4.46
CA LEU A 86 6.02 5.42 3.61
C LEU A 86 5.44 5.77 2.24
N VAL A 87 5.63 7.02 1.82
CA VAL A 87 5.28 7.49 0.47
C VAL A 87 6.58 7.58 -0.34
N LEU A 88 6.69 6.77 -1.38
CA LEU A 88 7.86 6.70 -2.25
C LEU A 88 7.50 7.19 -3.67
N PRO A 89 8.44 7.84 -4.38
CA PRO A 89 8.21 8.26 -5.76
C PRO A 89 8.05 7.04 -6.67
N LEU A 90 7.11 7.11 -7.62
CA LEU A 90 6.97 6.10 -8.68
C LEU A 90 8.18 6.05 -9.61
N PRO A 91 8.74 7.18 -10.09
CA PRO A 91 10.01 7.16 -10.81
C PRO A 91 11.14 6.71 -9.89
N GLY A 92 11.90 5.70 -10.30
CA GLY A 92 12.99 5.16 -9.49
C GLY A 92 12.55 4.40 -8.24
N LEU A 93 11.32 3.87 -8.22
CA LEU A 93 10.78 3.14 -7.08
C LEU A 93 11.67 1.96 -6.65
N LEU A 94 12.14 1.12 -7.59
CA LEU A 94 12.96 -0.05 -7.23
C LEU A 94 14.24 0.36 -6.50
N GLN A 95 14.93 1.38 -7.00
CA GLN A 95 16.10 1.95 -6.33
C GLN A 95 15.76 2.50 -4.94
N SER A 96 14.63 3.20 -4.81
CA SER A 96 14.18 3.73 -3.51
C SER A 96 13.90 2.62 -2.49
N LEU A 97 13.37 1.48 -2.93
CA LEU A 97 13.14 0.32 -2.08
C LEU A 97 14.46 -0.34 -1.65
N HIS A 98 15.42 -0.49 -2.56
CA HIS A 98 16.75 -1.01 -2.23
C HIS A 98 17.48 -0.09 -1.22
N ASP A 99 17.46 1.21 -1.46
CA ASP A 99 18.05 2.21 -0.56
C ASP A 99 17.43 2.14 0.84
N LEU A 100 16.10 1.99 0.91
CA LEU A 100 15.39 1.84 2.18
C LEU A 100 15.82 0.56 2.91
N GLN A 101 15.87 -0.57 2.18
CA GLN A 101 16.29 -1.85 2.74
C GLN A 101 17.75 -1.82 3.21
N GLU A 102 18.66 -1.12 2.52
CA GLU A 102 20.07 -1.00 2.93
C GLU A 102 20.23 -0.11 4.16
N LYS A 103 19.62 1.08 4.15
CA LYS A 103 19.73 2.08 5.23
C LYS A 103 19.15 1.55 6.54
N VAL A 104 17.99 0.88 6.45
CA VAL A 104 17.25 0.40 7.62
C VAL A 104 17.66 -1.04 7.97
N GLY A 105 18.01 -1.87 6.98
CA GLY A 105 18.40 -3.28 7.12
C GLY A 105 19.58 -3.54 8.05
N GLY A 106 20.48 -2.57 8.20
CA GLY A 106 21.58 -2.63 9.18
C GLY A 106 21.13 -2.49 10.64
N GLN A 107 19.91 -2.00 10.89
CA GLN A 107 19.37 -1.66 12.22
C GLN A 107 18.12 -2.47 12.57
N SER A 108 17.23 -2.70 11.61
CA SER A 108 16.07 -3.60 11.71
C SER A 108 16.01 -4.40 10.42
N LYS A 109 15.75 -5.71 10.49
CA LYS A 109 15.71 -6.58 9.30
C LYS A 109 14.48 -6.27 8.43
N LEU A 110 14.47 -5.12 7.76
CA LEU A 110 13.44 -4.76 6.80
C LEU A 110 13.54 -5.73 5.62
N VAL A 111 12.42 -6.38 5.30
CA VAL A 111 12.30 -7.30 4.17
C VAL A 111 11.20 -6.76 3.27
N LEU A 112 11.50 -6.61 1.99
CA LEU A 112 10.53 -6.16 1.00
C LEU A 112 9.52 -7.28 0.69
N ASP A 113 8.24 -6.91 0.60
CA ASP A 113 7.20 -7.82 0.11
C ASP A 113 7.48 -8.21 -1.36
N SER A 114 7.31 -9.49 -1.67
CA SER A 114 7.63 -10.03 -3.00
C SER A 114 6.75 -9.44 -4.10
N ARG A 115 5.49 -9.08 -3.81
CA ARG A 115 4.55 -8.50 -4.78
C ARG A 115 4.92 -7.04 -5.07
N LEU A 116 5.28 -6.28 -4.02
CA LEU A 116 5.80 -4.92 -4.18
C LEU A 116 7.08 -4.92 -5.01
N TYR A 117 8.01 -5.83 -4.71
CA TYR A 117 9.26 -5.99 -5.45
C TYR A 117 9.03 -6.34 -6.92
N ALA A 118 8.20 -7.37 -7.19
CA ALA A 118 7.89 -7.80 -8.54
C ALA A 118 7.22 -6.70 -9.36
N TRP A 119 6.33 -5.92 -8.74
CA TRP A 119 5.70 -4.77 -9.40
C TRP A 119 6.70 -3.66 -9.73
N ALA A 120 7.57 -3.29 -8.77
CA ALA A 120 8.60 -2.28 -9.00
C ALA A 120 9.59 -2.70 -10.10
N LEU A 121 10.04 -3.96 -10.10
CA LEU A 121 10.93 -4.52 -11.12
C LEU A 121 10.25 -4.54 -12.51
N GLY A 122 8.99 -4.97 -12.59
CA GLY A 122 8.24 -4.98 -13.85
C GLY A 122 8.14 -3.59 -14.48
N ARG A 123 7.92 -2.56 -13.65
CA ARG A 123 7.89 -1.16 -14.11
C ARG A 123 9.23 -0.66 -14.62
N GLU A 124 10.34 -1.02 -14.00
CA GLU A 124 11.68 -0.62 -14.45
C GLU A 124 12.06 -1.28 -15.78
N LEU A 125 11.58 -2.50 -16.01
CA LEU A 125 11.75 -3.22 -17.27
C LEU A 125 10.76 -2.81 -18.37
N GLU A 126 9.89 -1.82 -18.09
CA GLU A 126 8.87 -1.29 -19.02
C GLU A 126 7.87 -2.35 -19.54
N TYR A 127 7.54 -3.36 -18.72
CA TYR A 127 6.51 -4.36 -19.04
C TYR A 127 5.08 -3.91 -18.73
#